data_AF-A0A6B2J8R8-F1
#
_entry.id   AF-A0A6B2J8R8-F1
#
_cell.length_a   1.000
_cell.length_b   1.000
_cell.length_c   1.000
_cell.angle_alpha   90.00
_cell.angle_beta   90.00
_cell.angle_gamma   90.00
#
_symmetry.space_group_name_H-M   'P 1'
#
loop_
_entity.id
_entity.type
_entity.pdbx_description
1 polymer ?
#
loop_
_entity_poly.entity_id
_entity_poly.type
_entity_poly.pdbx_seq_one_letter_code
_entity_poly.pdbx_strand_id
1 'polypeptide(L)'
;MNKIGLLIVAGVLGLAGCSSTSPSQTVETINALTVPVSPSESGITANHAQAVRRYFQDNTALISRLNHSLKSHYLQDVERRDVFDRHSEAYKVYGALTRLEQMASMNEVYRKENNVAGLQEINRVLKSVPLTS
;
A
#
# COMPACT_ATOMS: atom_id res chain seq x y z
N MET A 1 -26.22 18.65 64.47
CA MET A 1 -26.94 18.69 63.17
C MET A 1 -25.87 18.68 62.08
N ASN A 2 -25.55 17.51 61.52
CA ASN A 2 -24.49 17.37 60.52
C ASN A 2 -25.11 16.94 59.19
N LYS A 3 -24.96 17.75 58.14
CA LYS A 3 -25.27 17.36 56.76
C LYS A 3 -24.04 17.66 55.92
N ILE A 4 -23.19 16.65 55.74
CA ILE A 4 -22.06 16.70 54.81
C ILE A 4 -22.64 16.32 53.44
N GLY A 5 -22.71 17.28 52.53
CA GLY A 5 -23.17 17.07 51.17
C GLY A 5 -22.14 16.29 50.36
N LEU A 6 -22.54 15.14 49.83
CA LEU A 6 -21.75 14.35 48.90
C LEU A 6 -21.79 15.02 47.51
N LEU A 7 -20.63 15.45 47.00
CA LEU A 7 -20.47 15.82 45.59
C LEU A 7 -19.93 14.60 44.83
N ILE A 8 -20.77 13.96 44.01
CA ILE A 8 -20.35 12.93 43.08
C ILE A 8 -19.96 13.62 41.77
N VAL A 9 -18.65 13.75 41.54
CA VAL A 9 -18.09 14.13 40.24
C VAL A 9 -18.15 12.89 39.35
N ALA A 10 -19.21 12.79 38.56
CA ALA A 10 -19.32 11.76 37.51
C ALA A 10 -18.46 12.18 36.31
N GLY A 11 -17.18 11.79 36.33
CA GLY A 11 -16.32 11.83 35.16
C GLY A 11 -16.67 10.67 34.23
N VAL A 12 -17.51 10.92 33.23
CA VAL A 12 -17.69 9.96 32.12
C VAL A 12 -16.47 10.09 31.22
N LEU A 13 -15.52 9.16 31.39
CA LEU A 13 -14.44 8.90 30.45
C LEU A 13 -15.08 8.53 29.10
N GLY A 14 -14.93 9.41 28.12
CA GLY A 14 -15.28 9.11 26.74
C GLY A 14 -14.35 8.02 26.20
N LEU A 15 -14.83 6.78 26.19
CA LEU A 15 -14.25 5.72 25.37
C LEU A 15 -14.65 5.97 23.91
N ALA A 16 -14.01 6.94 23.26
CA ALA A 16 -13.95 6.97 21.81
C ALA A 16 -12.92 5.91 21.37
N GLY A 17 -13.35 4.65 21.40
CA GLY A 17 -12.48 3.50 21.19
C GLY A 17 -13.06 2.51 20.18
N CYS A 18 -13.51 3.01 19.02
CA CYS A 18 -13.83 2.17 17.87
C CYS A 18 -13.45 2.89 16.57
N SER A 19 -12.19 3.34 16.43
CA SER A 19 -11.61 3.52 15.09
C SER A 19 -11.17 2.16 14.57
N SER A 20 -12.12 1.23 14.41
CA SER A 20 -11.97 0.17 13.41
C SER A 20 -12.20 0.81 12.05
N THR A 21 -11.30 1.72 11.64
CA THR A 21 -11.21 2.10 10.24
C THR A 21 -10.83 0.84 9.52
N SER A 22 -11.78 0.22 8.84
CA SER A 22 -11.49 -0.83 7.88
C SER A 22 -10.41 -0.34 6.91
N PRO A 23 -9.62 -1.24 6.31
CA PRO A 23 -8.55 -0.84 5.43
C PRO A 23 -9.15 -0.01 4.32
N SER A 24 -8.47 1.09 3.99
CA SER A 24 -8.96 1.90 2.87
C SER A 24 -9.03 1.02 1.63
N GLN A 25 -9.95 1.38 0.74
CA GLN A 25 -10.10 0.73 -0.56
C GLN A 25 -8.74 0.61 -1.28
N THR A 26 -7.80 1.53 -1.06
CA THR A 26 -6.41 1.45 -1.54
C THR A 26 -5.67 0.24 -0.98
N VAL A 27 -5.65 0.04 0.35
CA VAL A 27 -4.97 -1.09 1.00
C VAL A 27 -5.57 -2.41 0.55
N GLU A 28 -6.90 -2.52 0.48
CA GLU A 28 -7.58 -3.73 0.00
C GLU A 28 -7.27 -4.01 -1.47
N THR A 29 -7.30 -2.99 -2.32
CA THR A 29 -6.99 -3.13 -3.75
C THR A 29 -5.55 -3.60 -3.94
N ILE A 30 -4.58 -3.01 -3.24
CA ILE A 30 -3.18 -3.44 -3.31
C ILE A 30 -3.03 -4.89 -2.83
N ASN A 31 -3.72 -5.25 -1.74
CA ASN A 31 -3.75 -6.61 -1.21
C ASN A 31 -4.48 -7.63 -2.09
N ALA A 32 -5.23 -7.19 -3.10
CA ALA A 32 -5.81 -8.08 -4.10
C ALA A 32 -4.91 -8.24 -5.34
N LEU A 33 -3.90 -7.37 -5.51
CA LEU A 33 -3.04 -7.40 -6.69
C LEU A 33 -2.22 -8.68 -6.75
N THR A 34 -2.24 -9.32 -7.90
CA THR A 34 -1.29 -10.38 -8.24
C THR A 34 -0.08 -9.75 -8.92
N VAL A 35 1.13 -10.15 -8.52
CA VAL A 35 2.36 -9.72 -9.18
C VAL A 35 2.39 -10.35 -10.59
N PRO A 36 2.35 -9.55 -11.67
CA PRO A 36 2.25 -10.11 -13.01
C PRO A 36 3.51 -10.86 -13.41
N VAL A 37 3.34 -12.06 -13.97
CA VAL A 37 4.41 -12.86 -14.60
C VAL A 37 4.11 -12.94 -16.09
N SER A 38 4.88 -12.23 -16.91
CA SER A 38 4.73 -12.18 -18.37
C SER A 38 5.99 -12.70 -19.05
N PRO A 39 5.90 -13.62 -20.02
CA PRO A 39 7.07 -14.09 -20.76
C PRO A 39 7.69 -12.97 -21.60
N SER A 40 9.01 -13.02 -21.77
CA SER A 40 9.75 -12.06 -22.59
C SER A 40 9.63 -12.41 -24.08
N GLU A 41 9.16 -11.46 -24.89
CA GLU A 41 9.13 -11.62 -26.35
C GLU A 41 10.50 -11.33 -26.96
N SER A 42 10.91 -12.14 -27.94
CA SER A 42 12.21 -12.02 -28.59
C SER A 42 12.17 -10.99 -29.73
N GLY A 43 12.89 -9.87 -29.57
CA GLY A 43 13.10 -8.88 -30.64
C GLY A 43 13.27 -7.46 -30.08
N ILE A 44 14.49 -6.89 -30.17
CA ILE A 44 14.76 -5.53 -29.68
C ILE A 44 14.68 -4.55 -30.86
N THR A 45 13.70 -3.65 -30.84
CA THR A 45 13.63 -2.49 -31.75
C THR A 45 13.89 -1.19 -30.99
N ALA A 46 14.23 -0.10 -31.69
CA ALA A 46 14.48 1.21 -31.03
C ALA A 46 13.27 1.74 -30.24
N ASN A 47 12.05 1.46 -30.73
CA ASN A 47 10.80 1.79 -30.02
C ASN A 47 10.67 1.01 -28.71
N HIS A 48 11.24 -0.20 -28.66
CA HIS A 48 11.27 -1.06 -27.48
C HIS A 48 12.08 -0.44 -26.34
N ALA A 49 13.27 0.09 -26.63
CA ALA A 49 14.12 0.72 -25.62
C ALA A 49 13.48 1.97 -24.98
N GLN A 50 12.74 2.75 -25.78
CA GLN A 50 11.98 3.90 -25.27
C GLN A 50 10.79 3.46 -24.41
N ALA A 51 10.05 2.43 -24.85
CA ALA A 51 8.94 1.87 -24.09
C ALA A 51 9.39 1.27 -22.75
N VAL A 52 10.50 0.52 -22.74
CA VAL A 52 11.11 -0.02 -21.52
C VAL A 52 11.41 1.11 -20.53
N ARG A 53 12.10 2.16 -21.00
CA ARG A 53 12.46 3.31 -20.14
C ARG A 53 11.21 3.98 -19.56
N ARG A 54 10.23 4.27 -20.41
CA ARG A 54 9.00 4.97 -20.02
C ARG A 54 8.22 4.17 -18.97
N TYR A 55 7.89 2.91 -19.25
CA TYR A 55 7.10 2.12 -18.31
C TYR A 55 7.85 1.84 -17.02
N PHE A 56 9.15 1.58 -17.07
CA PHE A 56 9.96 1.41 -15.86
C PHE A 56 9.91 2.65 -14.96
N GLN A 57 10.07 3.84 -15.53
CA GLN A 57 10.01 5.11 -14.80
C GLN A 57 8.61 5.38 -14.23
N ASP A 58 7.57 5.21 -15.04
CA ASP A 58 6.17 5.39 -14.63
C ASP A 58 5.81 4.45 -13.47
N ASN A 59 6.19 3.17 -13.57
CA ASN A 59 5.95 2.17 -12.54
C ASN A 59 6.68 2.52 -11.24
N THR A 60 7.95 2.92 -11.34
CA THR A 60 8.75 3.35 -10.18
C THR A 60 8.09 4.53 -9.47
N ALA A 61 7.61 5.52 -10.21
CA ALA A 61 6.92 6.68 -9.65
C ALA A 61 5.58 6.31 -9.00
N LEU A 62 4.80 5.42 -9.62
CA LEU A 62 3.53 4.93 -9.05
C LEU A 62 3.77 4.16 -7.74
N ILE A 63 4.71 3.21 -7.73
CA ILE A 63 5.07 2.43 -6.54
C ILE A 63 5.55 3.35 -5.42
N SER A 64 6.44 4.31 -5.72
CA SER A 64 6.96 5.24 -4.73
C SER A 64 5.84 6.10 -4.11
N ARG A 65 4.90 6.58 -4.91
CA ARG A 65 3.76 7.38 -4.42
C ARG A 65 2.86 6.55 -3.51
N LEU A 66 2.50 5.33 -3.92
CA LEU A 66 1.68 4.43 -3.11
C LEU A 66 2.37 4.05 -1.80
N ASN A 67 3.67 3.70 -1.85
CA ASN A 67 4.45 3.36 -0.66
C ASN A 67 4.52 4.53 0.33
N HIS A 68 4.76 5.74 -0.18
CA HIS A 68 4.77 6.95 0.65
C HIS A 68 3.40 7.22 1.29
N SER A 69 2.32 7.17 0.50
CA SER A 69 0.95 7.40 0.99
C SER A 69 0.57 6.38 2.06
N LEU A 70 0.88 5.09 1.87
CA LEU A 70 0.59 4.06 2.88
C LEU A 70 1.34 4.30 4.19
N LYS A 71 2.63 4.66 4.12
CA LYS A 71 3.43 4.94 5.31
C LYS A 71 2.97 6.20 6.03
N SER A 72 2.64 7.26 5.29
CA SER A 72 2.24 8.56 5.86
C SER A 72 0.87 8.50 6.52
N HIS A 73 -0.08 7.75 5.96
CA HIS A 73 -1.45 7.72 6.45
C HIS A 73 -1.69 6.68 7.55
N TYR A 74 -0.92 5.58 7.57
CA TYR A 74 -1.25 4.44 8.44
C TYR A 74 -0.14 4.04 9.41
N LEU A 75 1.12 4.44 9.19
CA LEU A 75 2.26 3.92 9.96
C LEU A 75 2.95 4.95 10.85
N GLN A 76 2.29 6.08 11.17
CA GLN A 76 2.88 7.12 12.04
C GLN A 76 2.97 6.68 13.51
N ASP A 77 1.89 6.09 14.04
CA ASP A 77 1.75 5.75 15.46
C ASP A 77 1.31 4.28 15.65
N VAL A 78 2.02 3.34 15.02
CA VAL A 78 1.69 1.91 15.09
C VAL A 78 2.38 1.24 16.27
N GLU A 79 1.61 0.56 17.12
CA GLU A 79 2.18 -0.24 18.18
C GLU A 79 2.76 -1.56 17.64
N ARG A 80 3.85 -2.04 18.25
CA ARG A 80 4.52 -3.28 17.81
C ARG A 80 3.60 -4.50 17.78
N ARG A 81 2.59 -4.57 18.66
CA ARG A 81 1.63 -5.68 18.67
C ARG A 81 0.72 -5.70 17.44
N ASP A 82 0.37 -4.52 16.91
CA ASP A 82 -0.53 -4.40 15.77
C ASP A 82 0.13 -4.94 14.51
N VAL A 83 1.46 -4.83 14.38
CA VAL A 83 2.23 -5.37 13.25
C VAL A 83 2.02 -6.88 13.07
N PHE A 84 1.74 -7.62 14.16
CA PHE A 84 1.58 -9.07 14.14
C PHE A 84 0.12 -9.53 14.26
N ASP A 85 -0.80 -8.63 14.58
CA ASP A 85 -2.23 -8.93 14.62
C ASP A 85 -2.83 -8.88 13.21
N ARG A 86 -3.24 -10.04 12.68
CA ARG A 86 -3.83 -10.17 11.34
C ARG A 86 -5.10 -9.35 11.13
N HIS A 87 -5.78 -8.99 12.22
CA HIS A 87 -6.99 -8.18 12.16
C HIS A 87 -6.70 -6.69 12.18
N SER A 88 -5.48 -6.28 12.55
CA SER A 88 -5.09 -4.89 12.60
C SER A 88 -4.95 -4.27 11.21
N GLU A 89 -5.11 -2.96 11.18
CA GLU A 89 -4.85 -2.17 9.97
C GLU A 89 -3.37 -2.13 9.63
N ALA A 90 -2.50 -2.05 10.63
CA ALA A 90 -1.05 -2.08 10.43
C ALA A 90 -0.61 -3.34 9.69
N TYR A 91 -1.08 -4.52 10.09
CA TYR A 91 -0.76 -5.79 9.44
C TYR A 91 -1.16 -5.78 7.95
N LYS A 92 -2.36 -5.30 7.64
CA LYS A 92 -2.87 -5.25 6.27
C LYS A 92 -2.11 -4.23 5.41
N VAL A 93 -1.72 -3.10 6.00
CA VAL A 93 -0.87 -2.09 5.35
C VAL A 93 0.52 -2.64 5.05
N TYR A 94 1.12 -3.39 5.98
CA TYR A 94 2.40 -4.07 5.72
C TYR A 94 2.26 -5.10 4.60
N GLY A 95 1.16 -5.86 4.55
CA GLY A 95 0.86 -6.74 3.42
C GLY A 95 0.83 -6.01 2.08
N ALA A 96 0.20 -4.83 2.04
CA ALA A 96 0.15 -4.00 0.84
C ALA A 96 1.56 -3.48 0.46
N LEU A 97 2.36 -3.03 1.43
CA LEU A 97 3.74 -2.61 1.22
C LEU A 97 4.61 -3.73 0.65
N THR A 98 4.51 -4.94 1.19
CA THR A 98 5.23 -6.11 0.68
C THR A 98 4.87 -6.40 -0.78
N ARG A 99 3.60 -6.26 -1.17
CA ARG A 99 3.19 -6.44 -2.59
C ARG A 99 3.77 -5.35 -3.50
N LEU A 100 3.82 -4.10 -3.04
CA LEU A 100 4.48 -3.02 -3.78
C LEU A 100 5.99 -3.29 -3.95
N GLU A 101 6.65 -3.85 -2.94
CA GLU A 101 8.05 -4.26 -3.02
C GLU A 101 8.27 -5.40 -4.02
N GLN A 102 7.41 -6.43 -4.00
CA GLN A 102 7.46 -7.50 -4.99
C GLN A 102 7.26 -6.97 -6.42
N MET A 103 6.34 -6.01 -6.59
CA MET A 103 6.10 -5.39 -7.88
C MET A 103 7.27 -4.50 -8.33
N ALA A 104 7.96 -3.83 -7.40
CA ALA A 104 9.21 -3.12 -7.69
C ALA A 104 10.32 -4.07 -8.14
N SER A 105 10.45 -5.22 -7.47
CA SER A 105 11.39 -6.27 -7.85
C SER A 105 11.12 -6.76 -9.27
N MET A 106 9.85 -7.02 -9.62
CA MET A 106 9.51 -7.44 -10.98
C MET A 106 9.66 -6.34 -12.02
N ASN A 107 9.40 -5.09 -11.67
CA ASN A 107 9.67 -3.95 -12.56
C ASN A 107 11.15 -3.88 -12.95
N GLU A 108 12.06 -4.18 -12.02
CA GLU A 108 13.50 -4.22 -12.29
C GLU A 108 13.91 -5.44 -13.13
N VAL A 109 13.33 -6.62 -12.88
CA VAL A 109 13.55 -7.81 -13.72
C VAL A 109 13.13 -7.54 -15.16
N TYR A 110 11.91 -7.04 -15.38
CA TYR A 110 11.43 -6.74 -16.72
C TYR A 110 12.21 -5.64 -17.42
N ARG A 111 12.74 -4.66 -16.68
CA ARG A 111 13.67 -3.68 -17.25
C ARG A 111 14.94 -4.36 -17.76
N LYS A 112 15.55 -5.26 -16.98
CA LYS A 112 16.78 -5.98 -17.36
C LYS A 112 16.56 -6.90 -18.57
N GLU A 113 15.39 -7.52 -18.64
CA GLU A 113 15.01 -8.41 -19.74
C GLU A 113 14.49 -7.68 -20.98
N ASN A 114 14.38 -6.34 -20.93
CA ASN A 114 13.68 -5.55 -21.94
C ASN A 114 12.24 -6.03 -22.19
N ASN A 115 11.55 -6.51 -21.16
CA ASN A 115 10.20 -7.05 -21.27
C ASN A 115 9.14 -5.93 -21.17
N VAL A 116 8.79 -5.33 -22.32
CA VAL A 116 7.79 -4.26 -22.40
C VAL A 116 6.41 -4.74 -21.94
N ALA A 117 6.02 -5.98 -22.28
CA ALA A 117 4.72 -6.53 -21.90
C ALA A 117 4.57 -6.64 -20.38
N GLY A 118 5.59 -7.15 -19.70
CA GLY A 118 5.63 -7.22 -18.23
C GLY A 118 5.61 -5.83 -17.58
N LEU A 119 6.38 -4.87 -18.10
CA LEU A 119 6.38 -3.49 -17.61
C LEU A 119 5.02 -2.81 -17.81
N GLN A 120 4.37 -3.02 -18.95
CA GLN A 120 3.05 -2.46 -19.26
C GLN A 120 1.97 -3.08 -18.38
N GLU A 121 2.05 -4.37 -18.10
CA GLU A 121 1.08 -5.05 -17.23
C GLU A 121 1.19 -4.57 -15.78
N ILE A 122 2.41 -4.42 -15.26
CA ILE A 122 2.63 -3.75 -13.96
C ILE A 122 2.00 -2.34 -13.97
N ASN A 123 2.20 -1.57 -15.04
CA ASN A 123 1.64 -0.22 -15.15
C ASN A 123 0.11 -0.21 -15.11
N ARG A 124 -0.52 -1.13 -15.83
CA ARG A 124 -1.98 -1.29 -15.88
C ARG A 124 -2.53 -1.60 -14.49
N VAL A 125 -1.92 -2.57 -13.81
CA VAL A 125 -2.34 -2.99 -12.47
C VAL A 125 -2.15 -1.86 -11.47
N LEU A 126 -0.99 -1.19 -11.45
CA LEU A 126 -0.73 -0.04 -10.57
C LEU A 126 -1.71 1.12 -10.77
N LYS A 127 -2.11 1.41 -12.02
CA LYS A 127 -3.07 2.48 -12.33
C LYS A 127 -4.49 2.19 -11.86
N SER A 128 -4.83 0.93 -11.60
CA SER A 128 -6.13 0.58 -11.03
C SER A 128 -6.22 0.81 -9.51
N VAL A 129 -5.09 1.09 -8.85
CA VAL A 129 -5.08 1.37 -7.41
C VAL A 129 -5.55 2.81 -7.17
N PRO A 130 -6.64 3.02 -6.40
CA PRO A 130 -7.05 4.36 -6.03
C PRO A 130 -6.01 4.98 -5.10
N LEU A 131 -5.66 6.25 -5.32
CA LEU A 131 -4.82 7.00 -4.38
C LEU A 131 -5.64 7.31 -3.13
N THR A 132 -5.01 7.19 -1.95
CA THR A 132 -5.61 7.69 -0.71
C THR A 132 -5.70 9.21 -0.81
N SER A 133 -6.91 9.77 -0.73
CA SER A 133 -7.12 11.21 -0.55
C SER A 133 -6.78 11.65 0.87
#